data_AF-A0AAD1Z0B8-F1
#
_entry.id   AF-A0AAD1Z0B8-F1
#
_cell.length_a   1.000
_cell.length_b   1.000
_cell.length_c   1.000
_cell.angle_alpha   90.00
_cell.angle_beta   90.00
_cell.angle_gamma   90.00
#
_symmetry.space_group_name_H-M   'P 1'
#
loop_
_entity.id
_entity.type
_entity.pdbx_description
1 polymer ?
#
loop_
_entity_poly.entity_id
_entity_poly.type
_entity_poly.pdbx_seq_one_letter_code
_entity_poly.pdbx_strand_id
1 'polypeptide(L)'
;MANQFVSLVILEYIDETWEGPSLWPGDPYERATARFWAKFFDEKCVPAMWKVCWSKGEEQEKLKEECMELLKILESTLSGKKFFGPGEWMDEYLNSDIIKENLPPKDKLTEYFQPSFEAAAAAANAAAAGGGGSPK
;
A
#
# COMPACT_ATOMS: atom_id res chain seq x y z
N MET A 1 -6.66 -3.05 -14.34
CA MET A 1 -6.91 -1.75 -13.67
C MET A 1 -8.34 -1.64 -13.12
N ALA A 2 -8.88 -2.66 -12.45
CA ALA A 2 -10.26 -2.61 -11.95
C ALA A 2 -10.48 -3.22 -10.56
N ASN A 3 -9.41 -3.57 -9.82
CA ASN A 3 -9.54 -4.24 -8.51
C ASN A 3 -9.23 -3.36 -7.29
N GLN A 4 -8.75 -2.12 -7.47
CA GLN A 4 -8.41 -1.25 -6.33
C GLN A 4 -9.65 -0.56 -5.74
N PHE A 5 -10.57 -0.08 -6.59
CA PHE A 5 -11.83 0.55 -6.15
C PHE A 5 -12.79 -0.41 -5.44
N VAL A 6 -12.64 -1.71 -5.65
CA VAL A 6 -13.59 -2.71 -5.15
C VAL A 6 -13.49 -2.86 -3.63
N SER A 7 -12.32 -2.59 -3.03
CA SER A 7 -12.14 -2.76 -1.59
C SER A 7 -12.88 -1.72 -0.75
N LEU A 8 -12.80 -0.43 -1.10
CA LEU A 8 -13.44 0.64 -0.33
C LEU A 8 -14.97 0.58 -0.42
N VAL A 9 -15.50 0.29 -1.61
CA VAL A 9 -16.95 0.13 -1.83
C VAL A 9 -17.50 -1.05 -1.05
N ILE A 10 -16.74 -2.15 -0.95
CA ILE A 10 -17.12 -3.29 -0.11
C ILE A 10 -17.17 -2.89 1.36
N LEU A 11 -16.20 -2.11 1.85
CA LEU A 11 -16.18 -1.66 3.24
C LEU A 11 -17.35 -0.71 3.57
N GLU A 12 -17.71 0.19 2.66
CA GLU A 12 -18.90 1.04 2.81
C GLU A 12 -20.19 0.20 2.81
N TYR A 13 -20.30 -0.77 1.90
CA TYR A 13 -21.44 -1.67 1.86
C TYR A 13 -21.58 -2.49 3.15
N ILE A 14 -20.46 -2.97 3.71
CA ILE A 14 -20.47 -3.72 4.98
C ILE A 14 -20.97 -2.83 6.11
N ASP A 15 -20.47 -1.60 6.19
CA ASP A 15 -20.86 -0.65 7.24
C ASP A 15 -22.33 -0.25 7.16
N GLU A 16 -22.89 -0.16 5.95
CA GLU A 16 -24.31 0.18 5.73
C GLU A 16 -25.25 -1.01 5.95
N THR A 17 -24.79 -2.24 5.73
CA THR A 17 -25.66 -3.43 5.69
C THR A 17 -25.75 -4.17 7.02
N TRP A 18 -24.69 -4.21 7.83
CA TRP A 18 -24.65 -4.95 9.10
C TRP A 18 -24.64 -4.03 10.31
N GLU A 19 -25.42 -4.37 11.35
CA GLU A 19 -25.37 -3.68 12.64
C GLU A 19 -24.09 -4.07 13.40
N GLY A 20 -23.35 -3.08 13.90
CA GLY A 20 -22.09 -3.31 14.62
C GLY A 20 -21.28 -2.04 14.85
N PRO A 21 -20.02 -2.18 15.32
CA PRO A 21 -19.09 -1.06 15.40
C PRO A 21 -18.88 -0.44 14.02
N SER A 22 -19.22 0.85 13.88
CA SER A 22 -19.07 1.60 12.64
C SER A 22 -17.60 1.68 12.23
N LEU A 23 -17.29 1.25 11.01
CA LEU A 23 -15.97 1.38 10.39
C LEU A 23 -15.63 2.85 10.11
N TRP A 24 -16.66 3.67 9.90
CA TRP A 24 -16.51 5.08 9.59
C TRP A 24 -16.86 5.97 10.79
N PRO A 25 -16.26 7.18 10.88
CA PRO A 25 -16.69 8.18 11.85
C PRO A 25 -18.16 8.55 11.67
N GLY A 26 -18.85 8.81 12.78
CA GLY A 26 -20.25 9.26 12.78
C GLY A 26 -20.41 10.68 12.21
N ASP A 27 -19.43 11.54 12.46
CA ASP A 27 -19.45 12.93 11.97
C ASP A 27 -19.21 12.99 10.44
N PRO A 28 -20.05 13.72 9.67
CA PRO A 28 -19.90 13.81 8.22
C PRO A 28 -18.56 14.40 7.75
N TYR A 29 -17.99 15.35 8.48
CA TYR A 29 -16.71 15.98 8.13
C TYR A 29 -15.54 15.03 8.40
N GLU A 30 -15.55 14.33 9.53
CA GLU A 30 -14.57 13.30 9.85
C GLU A 30 -14.64 12.15 8.84
N ARG A 31 -15.85 11.73 8.45
CA ARG A 31 -16.06 10.69 7.42
C ARG A 31 -15.53 11.12 6.05
N ALA A 32 -15.82 12.34 5.62
CA ALA A 32 -15.30 12.87 4.36
C ALA A 32 -13.77 12.95 4.37
N THR A 33 -13.20 13.31 5.52
CA THR A 33 -11.76 13.35 5.73
C THR A 33 -11.13 11.96 5.64
N ALA A 34 -11.72 10.96 6.31
CA ALA A 34 -11.25 9.57 6.25
C ALA A 34 -11.28 9.02 4.81
N ARG A 35 -12.36 9.27 4.07
CA ARG A 35 -12.48 8.89 2.64
C ARG A 35 -11.43 9.56 1.75
N PHE A 36 -11.17 10.84 1.97
CA PHE A 36 -10.14 11.56 1.22
C PHE A 36 -8.76 10.92 1.40
N TRP A 37 -8.38 10.59 2.64
CA TRP A 37 -7.09 9.97 2.93
C TRP A 37 -7.00 8.53 2.45
N ALA A 38 -8.07 7.74 2.56
CA ALA A 38 -8.13 6.40 1.96
C ALA A 38 -7.90 6.47 0.44
N LYS A 39 -8.58 7.39 -0.24
CA LYS A 39 -8.40 7.60 -1.68
C LYS A 39 -6.98 8.10 -2.02
N PHE A 40 -6.42 9.00 -1.23
CA PHE A 40 -5.04 9.45 -1.40
C PHE A 40 -4.04 8.29 -1.29
N PHE A 41 -4.22 7.42 -0.30
CA PHE A 41 -3.39 6.24 -0.12
C PHE A 41 -3.47 5.31 -1.34
N ASP A 42 -4.67 5.01 -1.81
CA ASP A 42 -4.89 4.16 -2.99
C ASP A 42 -4.33 4.75 -4.29
N GLU A 43 -4.47 6.06 -4.49
CA GLU A 43 -4.07 6.73 -5.74
C GLU A 43 -2.60 7.14 -5.78
N LYS A 44 -1.96 7.35 -4.62
CA LYS A 44 -0.59 7.89 -4.52
C LYS A 44 0.37 6.93 -3.86
N CYS A 45 0.05 6.45 -2.65
CA CYS A 45 0.95 5.60 -1.88
C CYS A 45 1.07 4.20 -2.47
N VAL A 46 -0.05 3.53 -2.76
CA VAL A 46 -0.03 2.16 -3.30
C VAL A 46 0.72 2.08 -4.64
N PRO A 47 0.53 2.98 -5.62
CA PRO A 47 1.30 2.96 -6.86
C PRO A 47 2.78 3.27 -6.66
N ALA A 48 3.14 4.17 -5.74
CA ALA A 48 4.53 4.46 -5.41
C ALA A 48 5.21 3.25 -4.77
N MET A 49 4.57 2.62 -3.77
CA MET A 49 5.03 1.38 -3.13
C MET A 49 5.17 0.26 -4.16
N TRP A 50 4.19 0.11 -5.06
CA TRP A 50 4.25 -0.85 -6.15
C TRP A 50 5.48 -0.57 -7.03
N LYS A 51 5.69 0.66 -7.51
CA LYS A 51 6.87 0.98 -8.31
C LYS A 51 8.19 0.69 -7.57
N VAL A 52 8.28 0.96 -6.27
CA VAL A 52 9.45 0.64 -5.45
C VAL A 52 9.69 -0.87 -5.34
N CYS A 53 8.64 -1.65 -5.13
CA CYS A 53 8.71 -3.10 -4.99
C CYS A 53 9.25 -3.78 -6.27
N TRP A 54 8.89 -3.26 -7.45
CA TRP A 54 9.28 -3.85 -8.74
C TRP A 54 10.43 -3.15 -9.47
N SER A 55 10.96 -2.04 -8.95
CA SER A 55 12.17 -1.38 -9.47
C SER A 55 13.43 -1.89 -8.77
N LYS A 56 14.59 -1.74 -9.42
CA LYS A 56 15.91 -2.11 -8.87
C LYS A 56 16.97 -1.07 -9.26
N GLY A 57 18.05 -1.02 -8.48
CA GLY A 57 19.19 -0.14 -8.74
C GLY A 57 18.93 1.31 -8.34
N GLU A 58 19.60 2.25 -9.01
CA GLU A 58 19.55 3.69 -8.69
C GLU A 58 18.14 4.28 -8.82
N GLU A 59 17.32 3.78 -9.76
CA GLU A 59 15.92 4.17 -9.91
C GLU A 59 15.08 3.79 -8.68
N GLN A 60 15.38 2.66 -8.03
CA GLN A 60 14.68 2.22 -6.84
C GLN A 60 14.92 3.15 -5.66
N GLU A 61 16.15 3.63 -5.46
CA GLU A 61 16.47 4.54 -4.35
C GLU A 61 15.75 5.88 -4.50
N LYS A 62 15.69 6.43 -5.72
CA LYS A 62 14.91 7.64 -5.98
C LYS A 62 13.41 7.44 -5.73
N LEU A 63 12.85 6.32 -6.19
CA LEU A 63 11.45 6.00 -5.94
C LEU A 63 11.15 5.75 -4.45
N LYS A 64 12.12 5.21 -3.69
CA LYS A 64 12.01 5.06 -2.23
C LYS A 64 11.94 6.41 -1.54
N GLU A 65 12.75 7.38 -1.96
CA GLU A 65 12.68 8.75 -1.43
C GLU A 65 11.30 9.37 -1.69
N GLU A 66 10.81 9.33 -2.93
CA GLU A 66 9.48 9.82 -3.30
C GLU A 66 8.36 9.11 -2.50
N CYS A 67 8.47 7.79 -2.32
CA CYS A 67 7.52 7.02 -1.53
C CYS A 67 7.57 7.40 -0.04
N MET A 68 8.76 7.61 0.52
CA MET A 68 8.95 8.04 1.91
C MET A 68 8.39 9.43 2.15
N GLU A 69 8.50 10.35 1.19
CA GLU A 69 7.89 11.68 1.29
C GLU A 69 6.35 11.60 1.33
N LEU A 70 5.74 10.78 0.46
CA LEU A 70 4.29 10.55 0.49
C LEU A 70 3.82 9.95 1.82
N LEU A 71 4.60 9.00 2.38
CA LEU A 71 4.30 8.40 3.68
C LEU A 71 4.46 9.41 4.83
N LYS A 72 5.43 10.32 4.77
CA LYS A 72 5.58 11.40 5.75
C LYS A 72 4.41 12.39 5.73
N ILE A 73 3.88 12.72 4.54
CA ILE A 73 2.67 13.56 4.43
C ILE A 73 1.49 12.88 5.12
N LEU A 74 1.33 11.58 4.88
CA LEU A 74 0.30 10.76 5.50
C LEU A 74 0.49 10.75 7.03
N GLU A 75 1.68 10.41 7.52
CA GLU A 75 2.00 10.36 8.96
C GLU A 75 1.82 11.71 9.66
N SER A 76 2.35 12.80 9.10
CA SER A 76 2.21 14.14 9.70
C SER A 76 0.75 14.59 9.83
N THR A 77 -0.11 14.18 8.90
CA THR A 77 -1.52 14.55 8.94
C THR A 77 -2.34 13.67 9.89
N LEU A 78 -1.91 12.43 10.08
CA LEU A 78 -2.61 11.46 10.92
C LEU A 78 -2.09 11.43 12.37
N SER A 79 -0.85 11.87 12.63
CA SER A 79 -0.23 11.93 13.95
C SER A 79 -0.92 12.87 14.96
N GLY A 80 -1.96 13.60 14.53
CA GLY A 80 -2.85 14.37 15.40
C GLY A 80 -4.30 13.87 15.45
N LYS A 81 -4.65 12.79 14.74
CA LYS A 81 -6.02 12.27 14.63
C LYS A 81 -6.07 10.86 15.20
N LYS A 82 -7.04 10.61 16.08
CA LYS A 82 -7.30 9.32 16.76
C LYS A 82 -7.48 8.10 15.85
N PHE A 83 -7.55 8.31 14.54
CA PHE A 83 -7.98 7.28 13.59
C PHE A 83 -6.81 6.56 12.88
N PHE A 84 -5.59 7.12 12.82
CA PHE A 84 -4.56 6.56 11.93
C PHE A 84 -3.09 6.91 12.30
N GLY A 85 -2.65 6.75 13.55
CA GLY A 85 -1.22 6.82 13.84
C GLY A 85 -0.47 5.63 13.21
N PRO A 86 0.38 5.79 12.18
CA PRO A 86 0.82 4.65 11.36
C PRO A 86 1.61 3.59 12.13
N GLY A 87 2.39 3.97 13.15
CA GLY A 87 3.12 3.00 13.99
C GLY A 87 2.22 2.23 14.95
N GLU A 88 1.47 2.95 15.79
CA GLU A 88 0.65 2.34 16.85
C GLU A 88 -0.55 1.57 16.29
N TRP A 89 -1.19 2.08 15.22
CA TRP A 89 -2.32 1.40 14.60
C TRP A 89 -1.90 0.14 13.83
N MET A 90 -0.71 0.10 13.22
CA MET A 90 -0.30 -1.08 12.44
C MET A 90 -0.06 -2.28 13.36
N ASP A 91 0.53 -2.03 14.52
CA ASP A 91 0.70 -3.06 15.55
C ASP A 91 -0.64 -3.49 16.13
N GLU A 92 -1.56 -2.57 16.40
CA GLU A 92 -2.92 -2.89 16.85
C GLU A 92 -3.71 -3.68 15.79
N TYR A 93 -3.64 -3.26 14.53
CA TYR A 93 -4.28 -3.90 13.37
C TYR A 93 -3.76 -5.32 13.18
N LEU A 94 -2.44 -5.52 13.16
CA LEU A 94 -1.84 -6.86 13.04
C LEU A 94 -2.06 -7.72 14.29
N ASN A 95 -2.32 -7.10 15.45
CA ASN A 95 -2.61 -7.82 16.68
C ASN A 95 -4.08 -8.24 16.81
N SER A 96 -4.99 -7.69 15.99
CA SER A 96 -6.41 -8.07 15.96
C SER A 96 -6.61 -9.54 15.60
N ASP A 97 -7.48 -10.24 16.35
CA ASP A 97 -7.78 -11.65 16.14
C ASP A 97 -8.35 -11.90 14.73
N ILE A 98 -9.20 -10.99 14.25
CA ILE A 98 -9.79 -11.06 12.89
C ILE A 98 -8.70 -10.99 11.83
N ILE A 99 -7.72 -10.11 12.00
CA ILE A 99 -6.64 -9.93 11.03
C ILE A 99 -5.70 -11.14 11.06
N LYS A 100 -5.33 -11.65 12.23
CA LYS A 100 -4.47 -12.84 12.34
C LYS A 100 -5.08 -14.09 11.70
N GLU A 101 -6.40 -14.26 11.81
CA GLU A 101 -7.10 -15.38 11.21
C GLU A 101 -7.18 -15.29 9.68
N ASN A 102 -7.27 -14.07 9.13
CA ASN A 102 -7.48 -13.85 7.70
C ASN A 102 -6.19 -13.52 6.92
N LEU A 103 -5.13 -13.05 7.59
CA LEU A 103 -3.88 -12.69 6.92
C LEU A 103 -3.13 -13.97 6.49
N PRO A 104 -2.71 -14.08 5.22
CA PRO A 104 -1.88 -15.19 4.79
C PRO A 104 -0.55 -15.19 5.55
N PRO A 105 0.00 -16.37 5.90
CA PRO A 105 1.33 -16.47 6.49
C PRO A 105 2.38 -15.75 5.64
N LYS A 106 3.25 -14.97 6.26
CA LYS A 106 4.28 -14.17 5.56
C LYS A 106 5.12 -15.03 4.62
N ASP A 107 5.50 -16.23 5.05
CA ASP A 107 6.31 -17.15 4.24
C ASP A 107 5.61 -17.55 2.92
N LYS A 108 4.30 -17.80 2.97
CA LYS A 108 3.50 -18.09 1.77
C LYS A 108 3.39 -16.88 0.84
N LEU A 109 3.29 -15.67 1.39
CA LEU A 109 3.30 -14.44 0.59
C LEU A 109 4.66 -14.25 -0.08
N THR A 110 5.74 -14.49 0.66
CA THR A 110 7.09 -14.45 0.11
C THR A 110 7.21 -15.45 -1.04
N GLU A 111 6.85 -16.73 -0.83
CA GLU A 111 6.86 -17.75 -1.90
C GLU A 111 6.01 -17.37 -3.12
N TYR A 112 4.84 -16.78 -2.91
CA TYR A 112 3.95 -16.38 -3.99
C TYR A 112 4.53 -15.23 -4.84
N PHE A 113 5.14 -14.23 -4.19
CA PHE A 113 5.66 -13.05 -4.87
C PHE A 113 7.13 -13.19 -5.31
N GLN A 114 7.88 -14.12 -4.72
CA GLN A 114 9.30 -14.38 -5.01
C GLN A 114 9.58 -14.55 -6.51
N PRO A 115 8.83 -15.37 -7.28
CA PRO A 115 9.10 -15.56 -8.71
C PRO A 115 8.89 -14.25 -9.50
N SER A 116 7.94 -13.42 -9.08
CA SER A 116 7.66 -12.13 -9.72
C SER A 116 8.78 -11.11 -9.43
N PHE A 117 9.36 -11.15 -8.24
CA PHE A 117 10.52 -10.33 -7.87
C PHE A 117 11.80 -10.78 -8.56
N GLU A 118 11.99 -12.08 -8.73
CA GLU A 118 13.12 -12.66 -9.46
C GLU A 118 13.02 -12.37 -10.97
N ALA A 119 11.82 -12.48 -11.56
CA ALA A 119 11.58 -12.13 -12.95
C ALA A 119 11.84 -10.62 -13.21
N ALA A 120 11.38 -9.75 -12.31
CA ALA A 120 11.69 -8.32 -12.37
C ALA A 120 13.19 -8.05 -12.22
N ALA A 121 13.89 -8.81 -11.36
CA ALA A 121 15.35 -8.75 -11.23
C ALA A 121 16.08 -9.13 -12.52
N ALA A 122 15.66 -10.22 -13.14
CA ALA A 122 16.27 -10.73 -14.36
C ALA A 122 16.07 -9.75 -15.53
N ALA A 123 14.87 -9.17 -15.66
CA ALA A 123 14.58 -8.17 -16.68
C ALA A 123 15.42 -6.88 -16.52
N ALA A 124 15.57 -6.39 -15.29
CA ALA A 124 16.41 -5.22 -15.00
C ALA A 124 17.90 -5.49 -15.29
N ASN A 125 18.40 -6.67 -14.91
CA ASN A 125 19.79 -7.08 -15.20
C ASN A 125 20.04 -7.25 -16.71
N ALA A 126 19.06 -7.79 -17.45
CA ALA A 126 19.15 -7.93 -18.91
C ALA A 126 19.18 -6.57 -19.62
N ALA A 127 18.40 -5.59 -19.15
CA ALA A 127 18.42 -4.22 -19.68
C ALA A 127 19.78 -3.54 -19.45
N ALA A 128 20.43 -3.79 -18.30
CA ALA A 128 21.78 -3.29 -18.03
C ALA A 128 22.88 -3.94 -18.89
N ALA A 129 22.70 -5.21 -19.30
CA ALA A 129 23.65 -5.94 -20.13
C ALA A 129 23.54 -5.61 -21.64
N GLY A 130 22.42 -5.04 -22.10
CA GLY A 130 22.17 -4.72 -23.51
C GLY A 130 22.79 -3.41 -24.03
N GLY A 131 23.43 -2.61 -23.17
CA GLY A 131 23.98 -1.29 -23.53
C GLY A 131 25.33 -1.28 -24.25
N GLY A 132 25.83 -2.42 -24.72
CA GLY A 132 27.16 -2.55 -25.30
C GLY A 132 27.16 -3.11 -26.72
N GLY A 133 26.93 -2.27 -27.73
CA GLY A 133 27.23 -2.65 -29.11
C GLY A 133 26.52 -1.84 -30.17
N SER A 134 27.01 -0.65 -30.49
CA SER A 134 26.71 0.01 -31.77
C SER A 134 27.46 -0.72 -32.90
N PRO A 135 26.80 -1.24 -33.95
CA PRO A 135 27.47 -1.63 -35.17
C PRO A 135 27.86 -0.37 -35.97
N LYS A 136 29.10 -0.37 -36.47
CA LYS A 136 29.72 0.69 -37.28
C LYS A 136 28.94 1.01 -38.56
#